data_AF-A0A2C6DRQ6-F1
#
_entry.id   AF-A0A2C6DRQ6-F1
#
_cell.length_a   1.000
_cell.length_b   1.000
_cell.length_c   1.000
_cell.angle_alpha   90.00
_cell.angle_beta   90.00
_cell.angle_gamma   90.00
#
_symmetry.space_group_name_H-M   'P 1'
#
loop_
_entity.id
_entity.type
_entity.pdbx_description
1 polymer ?
#
loop_
_entity_poly.entity_id
_entity_poly.type
_entity_poly.pdbx_seq_one_letter_code
_entity_poly.pdbx_strand_id
1 'polypeptide(L)'
;MLVSLSTALPVQANDPLPKLEQTRLFTQIAHNCQDVDMQNWQHPTRKVLTNPSSEILQIKLCNDKSYPVFFLRLKYDPRGQTSNYYKPLYKKMRKANGNHPYTIVSVEDNLIMNISYRSMGMADVDYQRYQP
;
A
#
# COMPACT_ATOMS: atom_id res chain seq x y z
N MET A 1 -35.75 39.47 -19.41
CA MET A 1 -34.40 38.87 -19.44
C MET A 1 -34.04 38.51 -18.00
N LEU A 2 -33.93 37.22 -17.68
CA LEU A 2 -33.49 36.73 -16.37
C LEU A 2 -32.13 36.08 -16.54
N VAL A 3 -31.09 36.70 -15.99
CA VAL A 3 -29.73 36.17 -15.97
C VAL A 3 -29.62 35.24 -14.77
N SER A 4 -29.49 33.93 -15.01
CA SER A 4 -29.19 32.96 -13.96
C SER A 4 -27.70 33.02 -13.64
N LEU A 5 -27.34 33.46 -12.43
CA LEU A 5 -26.00 33.32 -11.89
C LEU A 5 -25.81 31.89 -11.38
N SER A 6 -25.10 31.05 -12.15
CA SER A 6 -24.55 29.80 -11.65
C SER A 6 -23.32 30.11 -10.79
N THR A 7 -23.47 30.03 -9.47
CA THR A 7 -22.34 30.02 -8.55
C THR A 7 -21.64 28.65 -8.63
N ALA A 8 -20.53 28.59 -9.35
CA ALA A 8 -19.60 27.48 -9.23
C ALA A 8 -18.95 27.54 -7.84
N LEU A 9 -19.14 26.49 -7.03
CA LEU A 9 -18.41 26.34 -5.77
C LEU A 9 -16.91 26.19 -6.07
N PRO A 10 -16.02 26.88 -5.34
CA PRO A 10 -14.59 26.69 -5.51
C PRO A 10 -14.21 25.26 -5.08
N VAL A 11 -13.60 24.50 -5.98
CA VAL A 11 -12.91 23.26 -5.64
C VAL A 11 -11.71 23.65 -4.79
N GLN A 12 -11.80 23.42 -3.48
CA GLN A 12 -10.73 23.74 -2.54
C GLN A 12 -9.64 22.66 -2.65
N ALA A 13 -8.78 22.80 -3.66
CA ALA A 13 -7.60 21.96 -3.83
C ALA A 13 -6.45 22.53 -2.99
N ASN A 14 -6.42 22.28 -1.68
CA ASN A 14 -5.26 22.58 -0.83
C ASN A 14 -5.25 21.86 0.54
N ASP A 15 -6.07 20.82 0.74
CA ASP A 15 -5.97 20.07 2.00
C ASP A 15 -4.61 19.35 2.08
N PRO A 16 -3.89 19.45 3.20
CA PRO A 16 -2.62 18.75 3.38
C PRO A 16 -2.84 17.24 3.26
N LEU A 17 -1.82 16.54 2.75
CA LEU A 17 -1.88 15.08 2.71
C LEU A 17 -2.13 14.53 4.13
N PRO A 18 -2.98 13.51 4.29
CA PRO A 18 -3.25 12.96 5.60
C PRO A 18 -1.98 12.34 6.17
N LYS A 19 -1.82 12.39 7.50
CA LYS A 19 -0.82 11.55 8.18
C LYS A 19 -1.15 10.08 7.96
N LEU A 20 -0.16 9.20 8.09
CA LEU A 20 -0.33 7.77 7.81
C LEU A 20 -1.54 7.16 8.53
N GLU A 21 -1.71 7.42 9.82
CA GLU A 21 -2.81 6.92 10.65
C GLU A 21 -4.20 7.43 10.25
N GLN A 22 -4.25 8.54 9.49
CA GLN A 22 -5.48 9.15 8.99
C GLN A 22 -5.83 8.68 7.56
N THR A 23 -4.97 7.87 6.95
CA THR A 23 -5.19 7.37 5.58
C THR A 23 -6.28 6.30 5.53
N ARG A 24 -6.72 5.96 4.31
CA ARG A 24 -7.70 4.90 4.07
C ARG A 24 -7.21 3.55 4.60
N LEU A 25 -5.88 3.33 4.59
CA LEU A 25 -5.27 2.14 5.14
C LEU A 25 -5.72 1.89 6.59
N PHE A 26 -5.56 2.88 7.47
CA PHE A 26 -5.82 2.69 8.91
C PHE A 26 -7.20 3.16 9.37
N THR A 27 -7.95 3.87 8.53
CA THR A 27 -9.32 4.30 8.85
C THR A 27 -10.39 3.36 8.29
N GLN A 28 -10.09 2.58 7.25
CA GLN A 28 -11.09 1.76 6.55
C GLN A 28 -10.64 0.32 6.28
N ILE A 29 -9.38 0.11 5.90
CA ILE A 29 -8.91 -1.20 5.40
C ILE A 29 -8.39 -2.10 6.52
N ALA A 30 -7.50 -1.57 7.36
CA ALA A 30 -6.72 -2.31 8.34
C ALA A 30 -7.07 -1.86 9.75
N HIS A 31 -7.47 -2.82 10.57
CA HIS A 31 -7.89 -2.65 11.96
C HIS A 31 -7.12 -3.63 12.85
N ASN A 32 -7.07 -3.40 14.17
CA ASN A 32 -6.49 -4.34 15.15
C ASN A 32 -5.06 -4.81 14.79
N CYS A 33 -4.23 -3.89 14.32
CA CYS A 33 -2.88 -4.21 13.85
C CYS A 33 -1.93 -4.54 15.00
N GLN A 34 -1.17 -5.63 14.83
CA GLN A 34 -0.12 -6.06 15.75
C GLN A 34 1.22 -6.09 15.04
N ASP A 35 2.27 -5.64 15.71
CA ASP A 35 3.62 -5.75 15.20
C ASP A 35 4.10 -7.19 15.18
N VAL A 36 4.77 -7.56 14.10
CA VAL A 36 5.40 -8.88 13.94
C VAL A 36 6.79 -8.85 14.56
N ASP A 37 7.12 -9.89 15.33
CA ASP A 37 8.51 -10.15 15.72
C ASP A 37 9.33 -10.57 14.51
N MET A 38 10.08 -9.61 13.95
CA MET A 38 10.89 -9.79 12.76
C MET A 38 12.04 -10.79 12.94
N GLN A 39 12.48 -11.08 14.17
CA GLN A 39 13.55 -12.04 14.41
C GLN A 39 13.05 -13.46 14.11
N ASN A 40 11.88 -13.81 14.64
CA ASN A 40 11.33 -15.16 14.58
C ASN A 40 10.32 -15.38 13.46
N TRP A 41 9.92 -14.31 12.74
CA TRP A 41 8.90 -14.44 11.71
C TRP A 41 9.37 -15.25 10.49
N GLN A 42 8.73 -16.40 10.30
CA GLN A 42 8.94 -17.30 9.18
C GLN A 42 7.68 -17.35 8.32
N HIS A 43 7.64 -16.52 7.29
CA HIS A 43 6.56 -16.51 6.31
C HIS A 43 7.14 -16.41 4.88
N PRO A 44 6.54 -17.07 3.87
CA PRO A 44 7.08 -17.06 2.51
C PRO A 44 7.26 -15.65 1.91
N THR A 45 6.44 -14.67 2.32
CA THR A 45 6.55 -13.28 1.84
C THR A 45 7.86 -12.62 2.27
N ARG A 46 8.44 -12.99 3.41
CA ARG A 46 9.76 -12.48 3.86
C ARG A 46 10.81 -12.71 2.78
N LYS A 47 10.90 -13.93 2.24
CA LYS A 47 11.86 -14.29 1.19
C LYS A 47 11.65 -13.52 -0.11
N VAL A 48 10.41 -13.15 -0.43
CA VAL A 48 10.10 -12.34 -1.63
C VAL A 48 10.57 -10.90 -1.44
N LEU A 49 10.32 -10.34 -0.26
CA LEU A 49 10.57 -8.93 0.04
C LEU A 49 12.02 -8.64 0.51
N THR A 50 12.77 -9.64 0.96
CA THR A 50 14.20 -9.49 1.26
C THR A 50 15.02 -9.71 -0.02
N ASN A 51 15.38 -8.63 -0.72
CA ASN A 51 16.18 -8.67 -1.94
C ASN A 51 16.93 -7.33 -2.16
N PRO A 52 17.89 -7.22 -3.09
CA PRO A 52 18.67 -5.98 -3.29
C PRO A 52 17.88 -4.73 -3.71
N SER A 53 16.59 -4.86 -4.02
CA SER A 53 15.70 -3.76 -4.42
C SER A 53 14.63 -3.42 -3.38
N SER A 54 14.56 -4.16 -2.26
CA SER A 54 13.64 -3.86 -1.17
C SER A 54 14.15 -4.37 0.19
N GLU A 55 13.94 -3.56 1.21
CA GLU A 55 14.23 -3.88 2.61
C GLU A 55 12.94 -3.80 3.42
N ILE A 56 12.71 -4.79 4.29
CA ILE A 56 11.57 -4.76 5.21
C ILE A 56 11.98 -4.03 6.48
N LEU A 57 11.30 -2.92 6.77
CA LEU A 57 11.53 -2.13 7.98
C LEU A 57 10.64 -2.61 9.13
N GLN A 58 9.38 -2.90 8.82
CA GLN A 58 8.38 -3.30 9.79
C GLN A 58 7.27 -4.08 9.10
N ILE A 59 6.60 -4.94 9.87
CA ILE A 59 5.40 -5.64 9.41
C ILE A 59 4.35 -5.56 10.50
N LYS A 60 3.14 -5.19 10.09
CA LYS A 60 1.95 -5.29 10.92
C LYS A 60 1.03 -6.36 10.36
N LEU A 61 0.48 -7.19 11.24
CA LEU A 61 -0.61 -8.10 10.92
C LEU A 61 -1.91 -7.51 11.47
N CYS A 62 -2.79 -7.10 10.58
CA CYS A 62 -4.07 -6.46 10.86
C CYS A 62 -5.23 -7.40 10.53
N ASN A 63 -6.46 -6.99 10.87
CA ASN A 63 -7.70 -7.72 10.62
C ASN A 63 -7.59 -9.17 11.13
N ASP A 64 -7.40 -9.33 12.44
CA ASP A 64 -7.23 -10.64 13.10
C ASP A 64 -6.09 -11.46 12.49
N LYS A 65 -5.00 -10.77 12.16
CA LYS A 65 -3.76 -11.30 11.57
C LYS A 65 -3.87 -11.84 10.14
N SER A 66 -4.98 -11.56 9.45
CA SER A 66 -5.21 -11.98 8.06
C SER A 66 -4.74 -10.99 7.00
N TYR A 67 -4.48 -9.73 7.38
CA TYR A 67 -4.11 -8.65 6.46
C TYR A 67 -2.72 -8.09 6.79
N PRO A 68 -1.66 -8.48 6.06
CA PRO A 68 -0.33 -7.94 6.30
C PRO A 68 -0.14 -6.55 5.69
N VAL A 69 0.47 -5.67 6.46
CA VAL A 69 0.97 -4.35 6.03
C VAL A 69 2.50 -4.39 6.13
N PHE A 70 3.17 -4.29 4.99
CA PHE A 70 4.62 -4.30 4.89
C PHE A 70 5.15 -2.88 4.74
N PHE A 71 5.95 -2.42 5.69
CA PHE A 71 6.66 -1.15 5.60
C PHE A 71 8.01 -1.41 4.98
N LEU A 72 8.22 -0.88 3.78
CA LEU A 72 9.38 -1.18 2.96
C LEU A 72 10.16 0.10 2.63
N ARG A 73 11.48 -0.06 2.55
CA ARG A 73 12.33 0.81 1.74
C ARG A 73 12.46 0.18 0.36
N LEU A 74 12.18 0.94 -0.69
CA LEU A 74 12.13 0.45 -2.08
C LEU A 74 13.16 1.18 -2.92
N LYS A 75 13.90 0.46 -3.76
CA LYS A 75 14.91 1.06 -4.66
C LYS A 75 14.29 1.84 -5.83
N TYR A 76 13.09 1.45 -6.26
CA TYR A 76 12.45 1.97 -7.47
C TYR A 76 11.13 2.65 -7.12
N ASP A 77 10.86 3.85 -7.64
CA ASP A 77 9.56 4.53 -7.44
C ASP A 77 8.42 3.65 -8.00
N PRO A 78 7.43 3.24 -7.16
CA PRO A 78 6.28 2.45 -7.58
C PRO A 78 5.36 3.12 -8.62
N ARG A 79 5.46 4.45 -8.78
CA ARG A 79 4.67 5.25 -9.73
C ARG A 79 5.41 5.51 -11.05
N GLY A 80 6.70 5.18 -11.11
CA GLY A 80 7.51 5.33 -12.31
C GLY A 80 7.28 4.24 -13.36
N GLN A 81 8.08 4.25 -14.42
CA GLN A 81 8.07 3.20 -15.46
C GLN A 81 8.78 1.92 -14.99
N THR A 82 8.37 1.40 -13.84
CA THR A 82 9.04 0.30 -13.12
C THR A 82 8.22 -0.99 -13.17
N SER A 83 7.33 -1.11 -14.16
CA SER A 83 6.41 -2.25 -14.28
C SER A 83 7.12 -3.61 -14.42
N ASN A 84 8.32 -3.63 -15.00
CA ASN A 84 9.16 -4.83 -15.12
C ASN A 84 9.66 -5.35 -13.76
N TYR A 85 9.68 -4.51 -12.73
CA TYR A 85 9.99 -4.92 -11.35
C TYR A 85 8.71 -5.26 -10.58
N TYR A 86 7.73 -4.35 -10.56
CA TYR A 86 6.54 -4.49 -9.70
C TYR A 86 5.57 -5.59 -10.15
N LYS A 87 5.37 -5.81 -11.46
CA LYS A 87 4.47 -6.89 -11.92
C LYS A 87 4.98 -8.27 -11.49
N PRO A 88 6.26 -8.64 -11.69
CA PRO A 88 6.80 -9.89 -11.14
C PRO A 88 6.75 -9.95 -9.61
N LEU A 89 7.01 -8.83 -8.92
CA LEU A 89 6.94 -8.76 -7.46
C LEU A 89 5.53 -9.11 -6.97
N TYR A 90 4.49 -8.48 -7.50
CA TYR A 90 3.10 -8.74 -7.09
C TYR A 90 2.66 -10.18 -7.39
N LYS A 91 3.15 -10.78 -8.48
CA LYS A 91 2.90 -12.20 -8.79
C LYS A 91 3.56 -13.13 -7.75
N LYS A 92 4.81 -12.86 -7.36
CA LYS A 92 5.52 -13.63 -6.33
C LYS A 92 4.86 -13.47 -4.96
N MET A 93 4.51 -12.23 -4.60
CA MET A 93 3.79 -11.92 -3.37
C MET A 93 2.43 -12.61 -3.31
N ARG A 94 1.67 -12.63 -4.41
CA ARG A 94 0.39 -13.35 -4.48
C ARG A 94 0.53 -14.80 -4.03
N LYS A 95 1.50 -15.51 -4.60
CA LYS A 95 1.77 -16.92 -4.29
C LYS A 95 2.25 -17.08 -2.85
N ALA A 96 3.16 -16.22 -2.40
CA ALA A 96 3.73 -16.27 -1.05
C ALA A 96 2.73 -15.88 0.05
N ASN A 97 1.75 -15.04 -0.26
CA ASN A 97 0.72 -14.53 0.65
C ASN A 97 -0.60 -15.30 0.57
N GLY A 98 -0.65 -16.45 -0.11
CA GLY A 98 -1.86 -17.26 -0.21
C GLY A 98 -3.02 -16.61 -0.96
N ASN A 99 -2.76 -15.72 -1.91
CA ASN A 99 -3.74 -14.90 -2.65
C ASN A 99 -4.50 -13.85 -1.81
N HIS A 100 -4.15 -13.66 -0.53
CA HIS A 100 -4.78 -12.62 0.29
C HIS A 100 -4.31 -11.21 -0.15
N PRO A 101 -5.19 -10.20 -0.08
CA PRO A 101 -4.80 -8.81 -0.27
C PRO A 101 -3.85 -8.36 0.84
N TYR A 102 -3.05 -7.35 0.55
CA TYR A 102 -2.07 -6.81 1.48
C TYR A 102 -1.73 -5.37 1.10
N THR A 103 -1.05 -4.67 2.00
CA THR A 103 -0.55 -3.31 1.73
C THR A 103 0.97 -3.27 1.78
N ILE A 104 1.57 -2.51 0.86
CA ILE A 104 2.95 -2.04 1.00
C ILE A 104 2.90 -0.54 1.30
N VAL A 105 3.59 -0.13 2.35
CA VAL A 105 3.91 1.28 2.64
C VAL A 105 5.36 1.49 2.20
N SER A 106 5.58 2.24 1.12
CA SER A 106 6.91 2.71 0.74
C SER A 106 7.24 3.94 1.58
N VAL A 107 8.14 3.75 2.57
CA VAL A 107 8.42 4.76 3.59
C VAL A 107 9.12 5.98 2.99
N GLU A 108 10.07 5.77 2.07
CA GLU A 108 10.83 6.87 1.47
C GLU A 108 10.01 7.66 0.45
N ASP A 109 9.04 7.02 -0.21
CA ASP A 109 8.17 7.66 -1.21
C ASP A 109 6.89 8.27 -0.60
N ASN A 110 6.66 8.09 0.70
CA ASN A 110 5.42 8.44 1.40
C ASN A 110 4.17 7.93 0.66
N LEU A 111 4.23 6.66 0.25
CA LEU A 111 3.24 6.04 -0.64
C LEU A 111 2.71 4.74 -0.06
N ILE A 112 1.38 4.62 -0.03
CA ILE A 112 0.65 3.40 0.29
C ILE A 112 0.22 2.78 -1.03
N MET A 113 0.46 1.47 -1.15
CA MET A 113 -0.04 0.62 -2.22
C MET A 113 -0.94 -0.44 -1.59
N ASN A 114 -2.24 -0.38 -1.84
CA ASN A 114 -3.18 -1.43 -1.45
C ASN A 114 -3.30 -2.41 -2.61
N ILE A 115 -2.81 -3.64 -2.42
CA ILE A 115 -2.74 -4.66 -3.46
C ILE A 115 -3.84 -5.69 -3.24
N SER A 116 -4.69 -5.84 -4.26
CA SER A 116 -5.69 -6.89 -4.36
C SER A 116 -5.56 -7.62 -5.71
N TYR A 117 -6.39 -8.63 -5.95
CA TYR A 117 -6.32 -9.43 -7.16
C TYR A 117 -7.70 -9.59 -7.80
N ARG A 118 -7.79 -9.33 -9.10
CA ARG A 118 -9.00 -9.60 -9.90
C ARG A 118 -9.12 -11.10 -10.22
N SER A 119 -10.26 -11.53 -10.75
CA SER A 119 -10.58 -12.95 -11.06
C SER A 119 -9.53 -13.66 -11.92
N MET A 120 -8.85 -12.95 -12.83
CA MET A 120 -7.76 -13.49 -13.67
C MET A 120 -6.37 -13.45 -12.99
N GLY A 121 -6.29 -13.03 -11.73
CA GLY A 121 -5.04 -13.00 -10.99
C GLY A 121 -4.13 -11.81 -11.24
N MET A 122 -4.62 -10.84 -12.01
CA MET A 122 -3.95 -9.55 -12.19
C MET A 122 -4.02 -8.75 -10.90
N ALA A 123 -2.88 -8.20 -10.48
CA ALA A 123 -2.82 -7.28 -9.35
C ALA A 123 -3.60 -6.01 -9.70
N ASP A 124 -4.46 -5.59 -8.78
CA ASP A 124 -5.11 -4.29 -8.78
C ASP A 124 -4.50 -3.49 -7.63
N VAL A 125 -3.92 -2.34 -7.94
CA VAL A 125 -3.13 -1.54 -7.00
C VAL A 125 -3.74 -0.17 -6.88
N ASP A 126 -4.24 0.13 -5.68
CA ASP A 126 -4.72 1.46 -5.31
C ASP A 126 -3.61 2.21 -4.58
N TYR A 127 -3.35 3.44 -5.02
CA TYR A 127 -2.24 4.27 -4.54
C TYR A 127 -2.78 5.44 -3.70
N GLN A 128 -2.23 5.63 -2.51
CA GLN A 128 -2.51 6.80 -1.68
C GLN A 128 -1.21 7.40 -1.14
N ARG A 129 -1.06 8.71 -1.29
CA ARG A 129 0.05 9.45 -0.64
C ARG A 129 -0.34 9.82 0.79
N TYR A 130 0.66 9.90 1.66
CA TYR A 130 0.51 10.37 3.02
C TYR A 130 1.61 11.38 3.36
N GLN A 131 1.44 12.11 4.45
CA GLN A 131 2.48 12.95 5.02
C GLN A 131 3.32 12.13 6.02
N PRO A 132 4.67 12.14 5.91
CA PRO A 132 5.56 11.43 6.83
C PRO A 132 5.43 11.90 8.28
#